data_AF-A0A7K4XER3-F1
#
_entry.id   AF-A0A7K4XER3-F1
#
_cell.length_a   1.000
_cell.length_b   1.000
_cell.length_c   1.000
_cell.angle_alpha   90.00
_cell.angle_beta   90.00
_cell.angle_gamma   90.00
#
_symmetry.space_group_name_H-M   'P 1'
#
loop_
_entity.id
_entity.type
_entity.pdbx_description
1 polymer ?
#
loop_
_entity_poly.entity_id
_entity_poly.type
_entity_poly.pdbx_seq_one_letter_code
_entity_poly.pdbx_strand_id
1 'polypeptide(L)'
;MAQPRVLPQSKETLLQSYNKRLKDDVKSIMDNFTEIIKTAKIEDETQVSRATQGEQDNYEMHVRAANIVRAGESLMKLVSDLKQFLILNDFPSVNEAINQRNQQLRSLQEECDKKLIALRDEISIDLYELEEEYYSSSYSLCDSNDLPLCEAYWRQDFASLSPESFSAPLAAAAAEQSVGTSQSSTPSHPHLNGHGAGPAEHS
;
A
#
# COMPACT_ATOMS: atom_id res chain seq x y z
N MET A 1 -27.41 2.88 -3.81
CA MET A 1 -27.95 2.19 -2.63
C MET A 1 -26.98 1.08 -2.24
N ALA A 2 -26.37 1.15 -1.06
CA ALA A 2 -25.48 0.08 -0.58
C ALA A 2 -26.34 -1.12 -0.19
N GLN A 3 -26.23 -2.23 -0.92
CA GLN A 3 -26.88 -3.48 -0.52
C GLN A 3 -26.35 -3.90 0.86
N PRO A 4 -27.22 -4.34 1.78
CA PRO A 4 -26.78 -4.89 3.05
C PRO A 4 -25.96 -6.15 2.74
N ARG A 5 -24.65 -6.08 2.99
CA ARG A 5 -23.73 -7.18 2.72
C ARG A 5 -24.02 -8.28 3.75
N VAL A 6 -24.84 -9.26 3.35
CA VAL A 6 -25.10 -10.46 4.17
C VAL A 6 -23.75 -11.17 4.33
N LEU A 7 -23.25 -11.19 5.56
CA LEU A 7 -22.02 -11.90 5.88
C LEU A 7 -22.26 -13.40 5.71
N PRO A 8 -21.32 -14.16 5.11
CA PRO A 8 -21.38 -15.60 5.12
C PRO A 8 -21.60 -16.13 6.54
N GLN A 9 -22.48 -17.12 6.71
CA GLN A 9 -22.89 -17.66 8.00
C GLN A 9 -21.70 -18.06 8.90
N SER A 10 -20.61 -18.57 8.31
CA SER A 10 -19.37 -18.89 9.00
C SER A 10 -18.71 -17.68 9.66
N LYS A 11 -18.77 -16.49 9.03
CA LYS A 11 -18.25 -15.24 9.60
C LYS A 11 -19.11 -14.76 10.75
N GLU A 12 -20.43 -14.89 10.65
CA GLU A 12 -21.34 -14.52 11.72
C GLU A 12 -21.13 -15.40 12.95
N THR A 13 -21.03 -16.72 12.77
CA THR A 13 -20.70 -17.65 13.86
C THR A 13 -19.35 -17.35 14.50
N LEU A 14 -18.34 -16.95 13.72
CA LEU A 14 -17.04 -16.53 14.23
C LEU A 14 -17.14 -15.25 15.08
N LEU A 15 -17.89 -14.25 14.63
CA LEU A 15 -18.10 -13.02 15.40
C LEU A 15 -18.91 -13.26 16.68
N GLN A 16 -19.85 -14.20 16.66
CA GLN A 16 -20.57 -14.65 17.85
C GLN A 16 -19.62 -15.34 18.84
N SER A 17 -18.68 -16.17 18.37
CA SER A 17 -17.71 -16.84 19.24
C SER A 17 -16.73 -15.85 19.88
N TYR A 18 -16.31 -14.81 19.15
CA TYR A 18 -15.52 -13.71 19.70
C TYR A 18 -16.26 -12.93 20.79
N ASN A 19 -17.53 -12.60 20.56
CA ASN A 19 -18.38 -11.95 21.57
C ASN A 19 -18.57 -12.82 22.80
N LYS A 20 -18.79 -14.12 22.61
CA LYS A 20 -18.91 -15.07 23.71
C LYS A 20 -17.62 -15.11 24.54
N ARG A 21 -16.46 -15.31 23.89
CA ARG A 21 -15.16 -15.33 24.56
C ARG A 21 -14.88 -14.05 25.35
N LEU A 22 -15.15 -12.88 24.75
CA LEU A 22 -15.02 -11.59 25.44
C LEU A 22 -15.83 -11.55 26.75
N LYS A 23 -17.11 -11.93 26.68
CA LYS A 23 -18.01 -11.91 27.84
C LYS A 23 -17.55 -12.90 28.91
N ASP A 24 -17.18 -14.11 28.50
CA ASP A 24 -16.73 -15.17 29.40
C ASP A 24 -15.42 -14.77 30.13
N ASP A 25 -14.44 -14.24 29.40
CA ASP A 25 -13.15 -13.81 29.97
C ASP A 25 -13.30 -12.60 30.90
N VAL A 26 -14.08 -11.58 30.51
CA VAL A 26 -14.34 -10.41 31.38
C VAL A 26 -15.08 -10.81 32.65
N LYS A 27 -16.08 -11.68 32.53
CA LYS A 27 -16.81 -12.23 33.68
C LYS A 27 -15.86 -13.00 34.59
N SER A 28 -14.99 -13.85 34.02
CA SER A 28 -14.00 -14.61 34.78
C SER A 28 -13.06 -13.69 35.57
N ILE A 29 -12.57 -12.60 34.97
CA ILE A 29 -11.73 -11.61 35.67
C ILE A 29 -12.47 -10.99 36.84
N MET A 30 -13.70 -10.52 36.62
CA MET A 30 -14.52 -9.88 37.65
C MET A 30 -14.85 -10.83 38.80
N ASP A 31 -15.28 -12.05 38.49
CA ASP A 31 -15.66 -13.06 39.49
C ASP A 31 -14.44 -13.48 40.32
N ASN A 32 -13.28 -13.76 39.70
CA ASN A 32 -12.06 -14.11 40.44
C ASN A 32 -11.56 -12.94 41.31
N PHE A 33 -11.61 -11.71 40.80
CA PHE A 33 -11.19 -10.53 41.57
C PHE A 33 -12.11 -10.30 42.78
N THR A 34 -13.44 -10.40 42.57
CA THR A 34 -14.44 -10.28 43.64
C THR A 34 -14.16 -11.26 44.76
N GLU A 35 -13.80 -12.48 44.42
CA GLU A 35 -13.53 -13.52 45.39
C GLU A 35 -12.19 -13.33 46.12
N ILE A 36 -11.13 -12.83 45.46
CA ILE A 36 -9.90 -12.42 46.15
C ILE A 36 -10.21 -11.39 47.25
N ILE A 37 -11.08 -10.42 46.96
CA ILE A 37 -11.50 -9.41 47.95
C ILE A 37 -12.28 -10.05 49.10
N LYS A 38 -13.12 -11.06 48.83
CA LYS A 38 -13.84 -11.79 49.89
C LYS A 38 -12.88 -12.56 50.79
N THR A 39 -11.93 -13.30 50.21
CA THR A 39 -10.93 -14.07 50.97
C THR A 39 -9.99 -13.16 51.77
N ALA A 40 -9.78 -11.91 51.34
CA ALA A 40 -8.97 -10.95 52.09
C ALA A 40 -9.66 -10.41 53.36
N LYS A 41 -10.96 -10.63 53.51
CA LYS A 41 -11.72 -10.18 54.66
C LYS A 41 -11.42 -11.07 55.87
N ILE A 42 -11.02 -10.46 56.97
CA ILE A 42 -10.82 -11.16 58.25
C ILE A 42 -12.19 -11.38 58.90
N GLU A 43 -12.58 -12.64 59.07
CA GLU A 43 -13.79 -13.05 59.77
C GLU A 43 -13.48 -13.50 61.22
N ASP A 44 -14.54 -13.66 62.03
CA ASP A 44 -14.44 -14.12 63.42
C ASP A 44 -13.92 -15.58 63.50
N GLU A 45 -13.35 -15.94 64.65
CA GLU A 45 -12.76 -17.27 64.90
C GLU A 45 -13.69 -18.41 64.45
N THR A 46 -13.26 -19.16 63.43
CA THR A 46 -13.94 -20.36 62.97
C THR A 46 -13.47 -21.57 63.79
N GLN A 47 -14.05 -22.75 63.55
CA GLN A 47 -13.59 -23.99 64.19
C GLN A 47 -12.16 -24.42 63.76
N VAL A 48 -11.61 -23.77 62.72
CA VAL A 48 -10.28 -24.06 62.17
C VAL A 48 -9.27 -23.05 62.71
N SER A 49 -8.04 -23.50 62.99
CA SER A 49 -7.00 -22.59 63.46
C SER A 49 -6.72 -21.49 62.44
N ARG A 50 -6.49 -20.26 62.92
CA ARG A 50 -6.18 -19.11 62.05
C ARG A 50 -4.96 -19.34 61.14
N ALA A 51 -3.97 -20.11 61.61
CA ALA A 51 -2.79 -20.46 60.83
C ALA A 51 -3.16 -21.33 59.62
N THR A 52 -4.00 -22.34 59.82
CA THR A 52 -4.46 -23.23 58.74
C THR A 52 -5.37 -22.50 57.76
N GLN A 53 -6.29 -21.66 58.26
CA GLN A 53 -7.17 -20.87 57.40
C GLN A 53 -6.36 -19.91 56.51
N GLY A 54 -5.38 -19.19 57.08
CA GLY A 54 -4.55 -18.27 56.33
C GLY A 54 -3.73 -18.94 55.21
N GLU A 55 -3.30 -20.18 55.41
CA GLU A 55 -2.60 -20.94 54.36
C GLU A 55 -3.56 -21.37 53.23
N GLN A 56 -4.76 -21.84 53.56
CA GLN A 56 -5.79 -22.15 52.57
C GLN A 56 -6.18 -20.92 51.74
N ASP A 57 -6.42 -19.79 52.41
CA ASP A 57 -6.76 -18.51 51.79
C ASP A 57 -5.65 -18.04 50.83
N ASN A 58 -4.38 -18.25 51.21
CA ASN A 58 -3.23 -17.91 50.38
C ASN A 58 -3.20 -18.72 49.08
N TYR A 59 -3.37 -20.05 49.15
CA TYR A 59 -3.43 -20.90 47.96
C TYR A 59 -4.63 -20.53 47.07
N GLU A 60 -5.78 -20.24 47.67
CA GLU A 60 -6.97 -19.83 46.92
C GLU A 60 -6.75 -18.50 46.18
N MET A 61 -6.17 -17.49 46.85
CA MET A 61 -5.83 -16.22 46.22
C MET A 61 -4.87 -16.40 45.04
N HIS A 62 -3.86 -17.27 45.17
CA HIS A 62 -2.91 -17.56 44.08
C HIS A 62 -3.61 -18.18 42.87
N VAL A 63 -4.50 -19.16 43.08
CA VAL A 63 -5.27 -19.78 41.98
C VAL A 63 -6.17 -18.74 41.29
N ARG A 64 -6.85 -17.90 42.06
CA ARG A 64 -7.71 -16.83 41.52
C ARG A 64 -6.92 -15.80 40.71
N ALA A 65 -5.75 -15.39 41.20
CA ALA A 65 -4.85 -14.50 40.47
C ALA A 65 -4.37 -15.11 39.15
N ALA A 66 -3.99 -16.40 39.16
CA ALA A 66 -3.60 -17.11 37.94
C ALA A 66 -4.74 -17.18 36.91
N ASN A 67 -5.98 -17.39 37.36
CA ASN A 67 -7.16 -17.39 36.47
C ASN A 67 -7.40 -16.02 35.82
N ILE A 68 -7.18 -14.92 36.56
CA ILE A 68 -7.26 -13.55 36.01
C ILE A 68 -6.22 -13.36 34.90
N VAL A 69 -4.97 -13.76 35.14
CA VAL A 69 -3.90 -13.66 34.13
C VAL A 69 -4.25 -14.48 32.88
N ARG A 70 -4.74 -15.71 33.06
CA ARG A 70 -5.15 -16.58 31.95
C ARG A 70 -6.28 -15.96 31.11
N ALA A 71 -7.28 -15.37 31.73
CA ALA A 71 -8.35 -14.66 31.02
C ALA A 71 -7.80 -13.43 30.28
N GLY A 72 -6.85 -12.70 30.88
CA GLY A 72 -6.14 -11.59 30.23
C GLY A 72 -5.39 -12.01 28.97
N GLU A 73 -4.65 -13.12 29.02
CA GLU A 73 -3.98 -13.69 27.84
C GLU A 73 -4.97 -14.10 26.74
N SER A 74 -6.11 -14.69 27.13
CA SER A 74 -7.19 -15.04 26.19
C SER A 74 -7.75 -13.80 25.48
N LEU A 75 -7.94 -12.69 26.21
CA LEU A 75 -8.33 -11.40 25.63
C LEU A 75 -7.27 -10.84 24.68
N MET A 76 -5.97 -10.96 25.00
CA MET A 76 -4.89 -10.55 24.09
C MET A 76 -4.92 -11.34 22.77
N LYS A 77 -5.16 -12.66 22.85
CA LYS A 77 -5.36 -13.51 21.66
C LYS A 77 -6.59 -13.06 20.87
N LEU A 78 -7.69 -12.73 21.55
CA LEU A 78 -8.89 -12.18 20.89
C LEU A 78 -8.64 -10.89 20.12
N VAL A 79 -7.86 -9.97 20.67
CA VAL A 79 -7.47 -8.74 19.95
C VAL A 79 -6.66 -9.07 18.70
N SER A 80 -5.73 -10.03 18.78
CA SER A 80 -4.96 -10.48 17.62
C SER A 80 -5.87 -11.08 16.53
N ASP A 81 -6.80 -11.95 16.92
CA ASP A 81 -7.76 -12.59 16.01
C ASP A 81 -8.66 -11.55 15.31
N LEU A 82 -9.12 -10.53 16.04
CA LEU A 82 -9.90 -9.42 15.49
C LEU A 82 -9.12 -8.61 14.46
N LYS A 83 -7.85 -8.31 14.74
CA LYS A 83 -6.97 -7.62 13.77
C LYS A 83 -6.83 -8.44 12.50
N GLN A 84 -6.57 -9.75 12.62
CA GLN A 84 -6.48 -10.63 11.46
C GLN A 84 -7.80 -10.67 10.67
N PHE A 85 -8.95 -10.77 11.36
CA PHE A 85 -10.27 -10.74 10.72
C PHE A 85 -10.50 -9.47 9.91
N LEU A 86 -10.14 -8.29 10.46
CA LEU A 86 -10.31 -6.99 9.81
C LEU A 86 -9.37 -6.83 8.60
N ILE A 87 -8.09 -7.18 8.77
CA ILE A 87 -7.11 -7.12 7.68
C ILE A 87 -7.55 -8.03 6.53
N LEU A 88 -7.98 -9.26 6.83
CA LEU A 88 -8.33 -10.23 5.80
C LEU A 88 -9.67 -9.95 5.11
N ASN A 89 -10.64 -9.34 5.80
CA ASN A 89 -11.97 -9.11 5.21
C ASN A 89 -12.00 -8.01 4.14
N ASP A 90 -11.01 -7.11 4.11
CA ASP A 90 -11.01 -6.01 3.15
C ASP A 90 -10.38 -6.39 1.79
N PHE A 91 -9.55 -7.45 1.75
CA PHE A 91 -8.87 -7.85 0.50
C PHE A 91 -9.82 -8.14 -0.67
N PRO A 92 -10.96 -8.84 -0.52
CA PRO A 92 -11.84 -9.08 -1.65
C PRO A 92 -12.37 -7.78 -2.28
N SER A 93 -12.73 -6.79 -1.46
CA SER A 93 -13.26 -5.51 -1.93
C SER A 93 -12.18 -4.65 -2.58
N VAL A 94 -10.98 -4.62 -1.98
CA VAL A 94 -9.82 -3.96 -2.56
C VAL A 94 -9.41 -4.60 -3.89
N ASN A 95 -9.42 -5.94 -3.96
CA ASN A 95 -9.08 -6.68 -5.17
C ASN A 95 -10.11 -6.45 -6.28
N GLU A 96 -11.40 -6.38 -5.95
CA GLU A 96 -12.46 -5.99 -6.88
C GLU A 96 -12.24 -4.57 -7.43
N ALA A 97 -11.92 -3.60 -6.57
CA ALA A 97 -11.61 -2.23 -6.99
C ALA A 97 -10.37 -2.15 -7.90
N ILE A 98 -9.31 -2.91 -7.59
CA ILE A 98 -8.11 -3.02 -8.43
C ILE A 98 -8.46 -3.62 -9.80
N ASN A 99 -9.26 -4.69 -9.84
CA ASN A 99 -9.68 -5.31 -11.09
C ASN A 99 -10.52 -4.36 -11.95
N GLN A 100 -11.45 -3.63 -11.32
CA GLN A 100 -12.26 -2.63 -12.00
C GLN A 100 -11.38 -1.52 -12.61
N ARG A 101 -10.43 -0.98 -11.84
CA ARG A 101 -9.48 0.03 -12.32
C ARG A 101 -8.64 -0.51 -13.47
N ASN A 102 -8.12 -1.73 -13.37
CA ASN A 102 -7.35 -2.35 -14.45
C ASN A 102 -8.18 -2.52 -15.73
N GLN A 103 -9.47 -2.85 -15.61
CA GLN A 103 -10.36 -2.95 -16.76
C GLN A 103 -10.61 -1.60 -17.41
N GLN A 104 -10.80 -0.54 -16.61
CA GLN A 104 -10.93 0.85 -17.12
C GLN A 104 -9.67 1.33 -17.83
N LEU A 105 -8.49 1.01 -17.29
CA LEU A 105 -7.22 1.37 -17.93
C LEU A 105 -7.04 0.63 -19.25
N ARG A 106 -7.39 -0.67 -19.31
CA ARG A 106 -7.36 -1.44 -20.55
C ARG A 106 -8.31 -0.88 -21.61
N SER A 107 -9.54 -0.53 -21.24
CA SER A 107 -10.48 0.07 -22.20
C SER A 107 -9.98 1.42 -22.72
N LEU A 108 -9.38 2.25 -21.85
CA LEU A 108 -8.81 3.53 -22.26
C LEU A 108 -7.61 3.32 -23.20
N GLN A 109 -6.76 2.34 -22.92
CA GLN A 109 -5.65 1.97 -23.80
C GLN A 109 -6.16 1.55 -25.18
N GLU A 110 -7.15 0.66 -25.24
CA GLU A 110 -7.76 0.22 -26.50
C GLU A 110 -8.39 1.38 -27.29
N GLU A 111 -9.00 2.35 -26.62
CA GLU A 111 -9.52 3.56 -27.28
C GLU A 111 -8.41 4.45 -27.84
N CYS A 112 -7.33 4.64 -27.10
CA CYS A 112 -6.17 5.40 -27.56
C CYS A 112 -5.52 4.72 -28.78
N ASP A 113 -5.33 3.39 -28.72
CA ASP A 113 -4.75 2.61 -29.81
C ASP A 113 -5.62 2.68 -31.07
N LYS A 114 -6.95 2.60 -30.93
CA LYS A 114 -7.89 2.78 -32.04
C LYS A 114 -7.78 4.16 -32.68
N LYS A 115 -7.67 5.22 -31.86
CA LYS A 115 -7.51 6.59 -32.36
C LYS A 115 -6.17 6.78 -33.08
N LEU A 116 -5.08 6.20 -32.56
CA LEU A 116 -3.78 6.24 -33.21
C LEU A 116 -3.78 5.51 -34.56
N ILE A 117 -4.43 4.36 -34.63
CA ILE A 117 -4.58 3.61 -35.89
C ILE A 117 -5.39 4.42 -36.90
N ALA A 118 -6.54 4.97 -36.49
CA ALA A 118 -7.37 5.80 -37.36
C ALA A 118 -6.59 7.01 -37.90
N LEU A 119 -5.89 7.73 -37.02
CA LEU A 119 -5.08 8.89 -37.41
C LEU A 119 -3.95 8.51 -38.38
N ARG A 120 -3.27 7.37 -38.14
CA ARG A 120 -2.25 6.85 -39.06
C ARG A 120 -2.85 6.59 -40.44
N ASP A 121 -4.03 5.97 -40.49
CA ASP A 121 -4.70 5.61 -41.73
C ASP A 121 -5.17 6.86 -42.48
N GLU A 122 -5.73 7.86 -41.79
CA GLU A 122 -6.07 9.17 -42.35
C GLU A 122 -4.84 9.86 -42.96
N ILE A 123 -3.73 9.97 -42.21
CA ILE A 123 -2.48 10.56 -42.73
C ILE A 123 -1.95 9.80 -43.95
N SER A 124 -2.06 8.48 -43.95
CA SER A 124 -1.60 7.66 -45.07
C SER A 124 -2.41 7.91 -46.33
N ILE A 125 -3.72 8.14 -46.19
CA ILE A 125 -4.61 8.52 -47.31
C ILE A 125 -4.23 9.90 -47.82
N ASP A 126 -4.13 10.90 -46.93
CA ASP A 126 -3.78 12.27 -47.31
C ASP A 126 -2.43 12.33 -48.05
N LEU A 127 -1.41 11.60 -47.56
CA LEU A 127 -0.10 11.54 -48.22
C LEU A 127 -0.15 10.89 -49.60
N TYR A 128 -0.96 9.85 -49.77
CA TYR A 128 -1.15 9.19 -51.07
C TYR A 128 -1.87 10.12 -52.06
N GLU A 129 -2.92 10.81 -51.62
CA GLU A 129 -3.64 11.77 -52.46
C GLU A 129 -2.73 12.92 -52.91
N LEU A 130 -1.91 13.46 -52.00
CA LEU A 130 -0.91 14.50 -52.32
C LEU A 130 0.16 14.00 -53.30
N GLU A 131 0.64 12.76 -53.14
CA GLU A 131 1.59 12.14 -54.05
C GLU A 131 0.98 11.98 -55.46
N GLU A 132 -0.25 11.47 -55.55
CA GLU A 132 -0.96 11.30 -56.81
C GLU A 132 -1.20 12.64 -57.50
N GLU A 133 -1.62 13.68 -56.77
CA GLU A 133 -1.81 15.02 -57.32
C GLU A 133 -0.49 15.63 -57.81
N TYR A 134 0.61 15.44 -57.09
CA TYR A 134 1.94 15.90 -57.50
C TYR A 134 2.36 15.30 -58.86
N TYR A 135 2.26 13.98 -59.01
CA TYR A 135 2.62 13.31 -60.27
C TYR A 135 1.62 13.54 -61.40
N SER A 136 0.34 13.74 -61.08
CA SER A 136 -0.73 14.02 -62.06
C SER A 136 -0.75 15.47 -62.53
N SER A 137 -0.18 16.39 -61.75
CA SER A 137 -0.06 17.79 -62.14
C SER A 137 0.83 17.95 -63.37
N SER A 138 0.42 18.80 -64.31
CA SER A 138 1.20 19.12 -65.52
C SER A 138 2.51 19.89 -65.23
N TYR A 139 2.86 20.09 -63.95
CA TYR A 139 4.09 20.75 -63.51
C TYR A 139 5.33 19.84 -63.62
N SER A 140 5.16 18.52 -63.73
CA SER A 140 6.24 17.58 -64.04
C SER A 140 6.75 17.70 -65.49
N LEU A 141 6.00 18.40 -66.35
CA LEU A 141 6.37 18.76 -67.72
C LEU A 141 6.72 20.25 -67.83
N CYS A 142 7.17 20.89 -66.73
CA CYS A 142 7.93 22.13 -66.88
C CYS A 142 9.34 21.75 -67.36
N ASP A 143 9.78 22.45 -68.39
CA ASP A 143 10.97 22.19 -69.18
C ASP A 143 12.21 21.88 -68.33
N SER A 144 13.18 21.13 -68.89
CA SER A 144 14.37 20.59 -68.22
C SER A 144 15.31 21.63 -67.57
N ASN A 145 14.94 22.91 -67.56
CA ASN A 145 15.68 24.04 -67.00
C ASN A 145 15.00 24.70 -65.78
N ASP A 146 13.75 24.37 -65.45
CA ASP A 146 13.05 24.94 -64.29
C ASP A 146 12.99 23.91 -63.16
N LEU A 147 13.80 24.14 -62.14
CA LEU A 147 13.85 23.30 -60.95
C LEU A 147 12.47 23.33 -60.27
N PRO A 148 11.81 22.18 -60.02
CA PRO A 148 10.48 22.18 -59.41
C PRO A 148 10.50 22.98 -58.10
N LEU A 149 9.49 23.84 -57.89
CA LEU A 149 9.40 24.78 -56.76
C LEU A 149 9.65 24.11 -55.39
N CYS A 150 9.29 22.83 -55.25
CA CYS A 150 9.57 22.01 -54.08
C CYS A 150 11.08 21.82 -53.83
N GLU A 151 11.85 21.52 -54.87
CA GLU A 151 13.31 21.37 -54.80
C GLU A 151 14.01 22.72 -54.57
N ALA A 152 13.41 23.84 -55.02
CA ALA A 152 13.90 25.18 -54.73
C ALA A 152 13.71 25.56 -53.25
N TYR A 153 12.59 25.17 -52.64
CA TYR A 153 12.30 25.41 -51.22
C TYR A 153 13.29 24.68 -50.29
N TRP A 154 13.54 23.38 -50.53
CA TRP A 154 14.54 22.61 -49.76
C TRP A 154 15.98 23.12 -49.95
N ARG A 155 16.31 23.70 -51.10
CA ARG A 155 17.63 24.29 -51.36
C ARG A 155 17.87 25.59 -50.60
N GLN A 156 16.80 26.33 -50.27
CA GLN A 156 16.88 27.60 -49.55
C GLN A 156 17.23 27.41 -48.07
N ASP A 157 16.74 26.33 -47.44
CA ASP A 157 17.09 26.00 -46.05
C ASP A 157 18.54 25.52 -45.91
N PHE A 158 19.05 24.70 -46.85
CA PHE A 158 20.44 24.22 -46.80
C PHE A 158 21.49 25.30 -47.12
N ALA A 159 21.15 26.32 -47.91
CA ALA A 159 22.07 27.44 -48.21
C ALA A 159 22.18 28.46 -47.06
N SER A 160 21.27 28.44 -46.08
CA SER A 160 21.26 29.35 -44.93
C SER A 160 22.11 28.86 -43.74
N LEU A 161 22.50 27.58 -43.74
CA LEU A 161 23.34 26.98 -42.70
C LEU A 161 24.82 27.03 -43.11
N SER A 162 25.43 28.21 -42.95
CA SER A 162 26.89 28.30 -42.87
C SER A 162 27.39 27.54 -41.62
N PRO A 163 28.46 26.73 -41.68
CA PRO A 163 28.92 25.94 -40.52
C PRO A 163 29.52 26.75 -39.36
N GLU A 164 29.60 28.08 -39.45
CA GLU A 164 30.44 28.88 -38.53
C GLU A 164 29.70 29.66 -37.42
N SER A 165 28.37 29.58 -37.29
CA SER A 165 27.66 30.38 -36.27
C SER A 165 27.15 29.65 -35.02
N PHE A 166 27.37 28.33 -34.88
CA PHE A 166 27.10 27.64 -33.61
C PHE A 166 28.30 27.67 -32.66
N SER A 167 28.68 28.88 -32.24
CA SER A 167 29.43 29.04 -30.99
C SER A 167 28.45 28.96 -29.82
N ALA A 168 28.54 27.88 -29.06
CA ALA A 168 27.79 27.70 -27.82
C ALA A 168 28.09 28.80 -26.78
N PRO A 169 27.10 29.11 -25.92
CA PRO A 169 27.40 29.28 -24.51
C PRO A 169 26.47 28.41 -23.65
N LEU A 170 27.06 27.31 -23.17
CA LEU A 170 27.21 26.96 -21.76
C LEU A 170 26.16 27.50 -20.75
N ALA A 171 25.41 26.55 -20.18
CA ALA A 171 25.16 26.41 -18.74
C ALA A 171 24.65 27.61 -17.91
N ALA A 172 23.46 28.15 -18.23
CA ALA A 172 22.86 29.21 -17.39
C ALA A 172 21.33 29.09 -17.20
N ALA A 173 20.81 27.91 -16.81
CA ALA A 173 19.44 27.82 -16.29
C ALA A 173 19.19 26.60 -15.37
N ALA A 174 20.18 26.22 -14.57
CA ALA A 174 19.98 25.31 -13.43
C ALA A 174 19.99 26.13 -12.14
N ALA A 175 18.87 26.77 -11.84
CA ALA A 175 18.40 27.16 -10.51
C ALA A 175 17.26 28.18 -10.69
N GLU A 176 16.06 27.88 -10.18
CA GLU A 176 15.35 28.73 -9.21
C GLU A 176 14.16 27.93 -8.60
N GLN A 177 14.26 27.73 -7.27
CA GLN A 177 13.22 27.72 -6.23
C GLN A 177 12.07 26.66 -6.32
N SER A 178 11.88 25.66 -5.44
CA SER A 178 11.89 25.51 -3.97
C SER A 178 10.84 26.32 -3.18
N VAL A 179 9.64 25.74 -2.95
CA VAL A 179 8.78 25.84 -1.74
C VAL A 179 7.85 24.61 -1.75
N GLY A 180 7.60 23.77 -0.73
CA GLY A 180 8.07 23.57 0.64
C GLY A 180 7.66 22.14 1.06
N THR A 181 8.52 21.38 1.75
CA THR A 181 8.44 21.01 3.20
C THR A 181 7.13 20.29 3.60
N SER A 182 7.11 19.10 4.24
CA SER A 182 7.98 18.63 5.32
C SER A 182 8.05 17.10 5.44
N GLN A 183 9.27 16.63 5.74
CA GLN A 183 9.63 15.34 6.32
C GLN A 183 9.43 15.32 7.84
N SER A 184 9.37 14.12 8.43
CA SER A 184 9.87 13.74 9.76
C SER A 184 9.58 12.24 9.92
N SER A 185 10.44 11.31 10.34
CA SER A 185 11.80 11.26 10.92
C SER A 185 12.05 9.75 11.18
N THR A 186 13.24 9.17 11.01
CA THR A 186 14.28 9.03 12.06
C THR A 186 15.54 8.31 11.53
N PRO A 187 16.71 8.42 12.22
CA PRO A 187 18.03 8.53 11.59
C PRO A 187 18.90 7.26 11.67
N SER A 188 19.96 7.24 10.85
CA SER A 188 21.07 6.27 10.90
C SER A 188 22.38 7.05 11.11
N HIS A 189 23.17 6.68 12.12
CA HIS A 189 24.55 7.17 12.33
C HIS A 189 25.35 6.19 13.21
N PRO A 190 26.70 6.28 13.25
CA PRO A 190 27.55 5.15 12.85
C PRO A 190 28.53 4.64 13.93
N HIS A 191 29.09 3.45 13.63
CA HIS A 191 30.41 2.89 13.96
C HIS A 191 31.28 3.52 15.07
N LEU A 192 31.64 2.72 16.08
CA LEU A 192 32.95 2.74 16.75
C LEU A 192 33.41 1.32 17.10
N ASN A 193 34.70 1.09 16.88
CA ASN A 193 35.46 -0.16 16.91
C ASN A 193 35.88 -0.58 18.34
N GLY A 194 35.98 -1.88 18.63
CA GLY A 194 36.59 -2.37 19.88
C GLY A 194 36.69 -3.90 19.96
N HIS A 195 37.92 -4.43 19.87
CA HIS A 195 38.29 -5.85 19.95
C HIS A 195 38.02 -6.48 21.33
N GLY A 196 37.70 -7.78 21.34
CA GLY A 196 37.76 -8.62 22.54
C GLY A 196 37.49 -10.09 22.21
N ALA A 197 38.56 -10.89 22.15
CA ALA A 197 38.55 -12.31 21.87
C ALA A 197 37.95 -13.15 23.01
N GLY A 198 37.24 -14.22 22.67
CA GLY A 198 36.82 -15.29 23.58
C GLY A 198 36.79 -16.63 22.83
N PRO A 199 37.40 -17.71 23.36
CA PRO A 199 37.60 -18.95 22.62
C PRO A 199 36.40 -19.89 22.71
N ALA A 200 36.30 -20.73 21.68
CA ALA A 200 35.32 -21.79 21.50
C ALA A 200 35.51 -22.94 22.49
N GLU A 201 34.38 -23.46 22.96
CA GLU A 201 34.25 -24.67 23.76
C GLU A 201 34.59 -25.92 22.93
N HIS A 202 35.37 -26.82 23.51
CA HIS A 202 35.45 -28.23 23.14
C HIS A 202 35.40 -29.07 24.42
N SER A 203 34.56 -30.10 24.36
CA SER A 203 34.34 -31.23 25.30
C SER A 203 33.37 -31.02 26.46
#